data_AF-A0A3R7TQ45-F1
#
_entry.id   AF-A0A3R7TQ45-F1
#
_cell.length_a   1.000
_cell.length_b   1.000
_cell.length_c   1.000
_cell.angle_alpha   90.00
_cell.angle_beta   90.00
_cell.angle_gamma   90.00
#
_symmetry.space_group_name_H-M   'P 1'
#
loop_
_entity.id
_entity.type
_entity.pdbx_description
1 polymer ?
#
loop_
_entity_poly.entity_id
_entity_poly.type
_entity_poly.pdbx_seq_one_letter_code
_entity_poly.pdbx_strand_id
1 'polypeptide(L)'
;MSLQSTDPVTNPLYYLDYLEFVLEFVRARYSDVLNFNEQQILDRFFACSLNARALYARLLTRKPVYFRVDKLAYSEIDHLSSAIDELVQFQFLELAVPSRRDLNVLMRSKAELKSCGALGA
;
A
#
# COMPACT_ATOMS: atom_id res chain seq x y z
N MET A 1 6.11 -23.20 -6.68
CA MET A 1 6.40 -21.76 -6.74
C MET A 1 7.88 -21.54 -6.61
N SER A 2 8.50 -20.93 -7.62
CA SER A 2 9.91 -20.48 -7.53
C SER A 2 9.90 -18.97 -7.44
N LEU A 3 10.60 -18.41 -6.45
CA LEU A 3 10.94 -16.98 -6.44
C LEU A 3 11.84 -16.69 -7.66
N GLN A 4 11.51 -15.66 -8.44
CA GLN A 4 12.22 -15.34 -9.67
C GLN A 4 13.59 -14.70 -9.39
N SER A 5 13.62 -13.60 -8.65
CA SER A 5 14.85 -12.95 -8.17
C SER A 5 14.50 -11.97 -7.05
N THR A 6 15.30 -11.95 -5.98
CA THR A 6 15.18 -10.99 -4.87
C THR A 6 16.04 -9.74 -5.08
N ASP A 7 16.67 -9.59 -6.24
CA ASP A 7 17.63 -8.52 -6.49
C ASP A 7 16.90 -7.26 -7.01
N PRO A 8 16.98 -6.13 -6.29
CA PRO A 8 16.28 -4.89 -6.67
C PRO A 8 16.79 -4.26 -7.97
N VAL A 9 18.00 -4.63 -8.40
CA VAL A 9 18.67 -4.07 -9.58
C VAL A 9 18.12 -4.69 -10.86
N THR A 10 17.83 -5.98 -10.85
CA THR A 10 17.36 -6.74 -12.02
C THR A 10 15.84 -6.85 -12.06
N ASN A 11 15.18 -6.75 -10.91
CA ASN A 11 13.74 -6.85 -10.79
C ASN A 11 13.19 -5.70 -9.92
N PRO A 12 12.59 -4.65 -10.51
CA PRO A 12 12.01 -3.55 -9.74
C PRO A 12 10.82 -4.00 -8.87
N LEU A 13 10.22 -5.17 -9.13
CA LEU A 13 9.08 -5.72 -8.40
C LEU A 13 9.45 -6.86 -7.44
N TYR A 14 10.74 -7.05 -7.13
CA TYR A 14 11.21 -8.14 -6.24
C TYR A 14 10.47 -8.21 -4.89
N TYR A 15 10.07 -7.06 -4.34
CA TYR A 15 9.34 -6.96 -3.08
C TYR A 15 7.91 -7.49 -3.20
N LEU A 16 7.29 -7.32 -4.37
CA LEU A 16 5.96 -7.84 -4.66
C LEU A 16 6.04 -9.35 -4.84
N ASP A 17 7.01 -9.84 -5.63
CA ASP A 17 7.22 -11.27 -5.83
C ASP A 17 7.44 -12.00 -4.50
N TYR A 18 8.19 -11.38 -3.59
CA TYR A 18 8.39 -11.91 -2.24
C TYR A 18 7.08 -11.97 -1.44
N LEU A 19 6.29 -10.89 -1.46
CA LEU A 19 5.01 -10.85 -0.76
C LEU A 19 4.05 -11.90 -1.31
N GLU A 20 3.91 -11.98 -2.63
CA GLU A 20 3.03 -12.94 -3.31
C GLU A 20 3.44 -14.37 -3.02
N PHE A 21 4.75 -14.66 -3.06
CA PHE A 21 5.28 -15.96 -2.68
C PHE A 21 4.86 -16.35 -1.24
N VAL A 22 5.00 -15.43 -0.28
CA VAL A 22 4.62 -15.70 1.11
C VAL A 22 3.11 -15.89 1.24
N LEU A 23 2.30 -15.06 0.59
CA LEU A 23 0.83 -15.13 0.66
C LEU A 23 0.30 -16.42 0.03
N GLU A 24 0.81 -16.80 -1.15
CA GLU A 24 0.45 -18.06 -1.80
C GLU A 24 0.93 -19.27 -0.98
N PHE A 25 2.11 -19.21 -0.35
CA PHE A 25 2.58 -20.26 0.56
C PHE A 25 1.64 -20.43 1.76
N VAL A 26 1.23 -19.32 2.37
CA VAL A 26 0.28 -19.33 3.49
C VAL A 26 -1.06 -19.91 3.05
N ARG A 27 -1.58 -19.46 1.90
CA ARG A 27 -2.82 -19.95 1.31
C ARG A 27 -2.78 -21.46 1.06
N ALA A 28 -1.67 -21.97 0.53
CA ALA A 28 -1.52 -23.37 0.17
C ALA A 28 -1.35 -24.30 1.39
N ARG A 29 -0.73 -23.81 2.48
CA ARG A 29 -0.37 -24.66 3.62
C ARG A 29 -1.25 -24.48 4.85
N TYR A 30 -1.93 -23.34 4.97
CA TYR A 30 -2.75 -22.99 6.13
C TYR A 30 -4.18 -22.63 5.75
N SER A 31 -4.67 -23.10 4.59
CA SER A 31 -6.06 -22.89 4.15
C SER A 31 -7.09 -23.25 5.23
N ASP A 32 -6.81 -24.31 5.98
CA ASP A 32 -7.73 -24.86 6.99
C ASP A 32 -7.76 -24.03 8.28
N VAL A 33 -6.74 -23.20 8.50
CA VAL A 33 -6.62 -22.28 9.65
C VAL A 33 -7.18 -20.91 9.31
N LEU A 34 -7.11 -20.50 8.04
CA LEU A 34 -7.64 -19.22 7.57
C LEU A 34 -9.17 -19.23 7.60
N ASN A 35 -9.74 -18.23 8.24
CA ASN A 35 -11.19 -18.06 8.22
C ASN A 35 -11.67 -17.53 6.86
N PHE A 36 -12.98 -17.59 6.62
CA PHE A 36 -13.59 -17.16 5.37
C PHE A 36 -13.28 -15.71 4.99
N ASN A 37 -13.20 -14.80 5.97
CA ASN A 37 -12.88 -13.40 5.71
C ASN A 37 -11.42 -13.21 5.27
N GLU A 38 -10.49 -13.94 5.89
CA GLU A 38 -9.07 -13.91 5.52
C GLU A 38 -8.84 -14.48 4.12
N GLN A 39 -9.51 -15.58 3.77
CA GLN A 39 -9.45 -16.13 2.42
C GLN A 39 -9.98 -15.13 1.38
N GLN A 40 -11.09 -14.44 1.67
CA GLN A 40 -11.58 -13.37 0.81
C GLN A 40 -10.62 -12.19 0.67
N ILE A 41 -9.90 -11.82 1.74
CA ILE A 41 -8.88 -10.76 1.66
C ILE A 41 -7.79 -11.17 0.67
N LEU A 42 -7.31 -12.43 0.74
CA LEU A 42 -6.33 -12.94 -0.21
C LEU A 42 -6.88 -12.94 -1.64
N ASP A 43 -8.12 -13.41 -1.84
CA ASP A 43 -8.75 -13.40 -3.17
C ASP A 43 -8.91 -11.99 -3.74
N ARG A 44 -9.33 -11.02 -2.92
CA ARG A 44 -9.37 -9.61 -3.33
C ARG A 44 -7.98 -9.09 -3.68
N PHE A 45 -6.95 -9.45 -2.92
CA PHE A 45 -5.59 -9.00 -3.19
C PHE A 45 -5.10 -9.51 -4.55
N PHE A 46 -5.27 -10.81 -4.82
CA PHE A 46 -4.85 -11.40 -6.10
C PHE A 46 -5.74 -10.99 -7.29
N ALA A 47 -6.95 -10.48 -7.05
CA ALA A 47 -7.81 -9.91 -8.09
C ALA A 47 -7.36 -8.50 -8.53
N CYS A 48 -6.58 -7.79 -7.72
CA CYS A 48 -6.06 -6.47 -8.06
C CYS A 48 -5.03 -6.51 -9.20
N SER A 49 -4.94 -5.42 -9.96
CA SER A 49 -3.91 -5.21 -10.97
C SER A 49 -2.51 -5.30 -10.39
N LEU A 50 -1.52 -5.61 -11.24
CA LEU A 50 -0.11 -5.66 -10.84
C LEU A 50 0.34 -4.35 -10.16
N ASN A 51 -0.07 -3.21 -10.72
CA ASN A 51 0.27 -1.88 -10.21
C ASN A 51 -0.36 -1.61 -8.84
N ALA A 52 -1.61 -2.02 -8.62
CA ALA A 52 -2.26 -1.92 -7.32
C ALA A 52 -1.59 -2.82 -6.28
N ARG A 53 -1.30 -4.08 -6.61
CA ARG A 53 -0.58 -4.99 -5.71
C ARG A 53 0.83 -4.48 -5.36
N ALA A 54 1.57 -3.99 -6.36
CA ALA A 54 2.89 -3.39 -6.18
C ALA A 54 2.83 -2.18 -5.24
N LEU A 55 1.87 -1.28 -5.46
CA LEU A 55 1.65 -0.13 -4.58
C LEU A 55 1.35 -0.57 -3.14
N TYR A 56 0.45 -1.54 -2.95
CA TYR A 56 0.14 -2.05 -1.62
C TYR A 56 1.38 -2.63 -0.92
N ALA A 57 2.18 -3.43 -1.62
CA ALA A 57 3.43 -3.98 -1.09
C ALA A 57 4.45 -2.87 -0.73
N ARG A 58 4.55 -1.82 -1.55
CA ARG A 58 5.34 -0.62 -1.21
C ARG A 58 4.85 0.06 0.05
N LEU A 59 3.54 0.17 0.25
CA LEU A 59 2.98 0.85 1.43
C LEU A 59 3.16 0.01 2.70
N LEU A 60 3.03 -1.32 2.63
CA LEU A 60 3.26 -2.24 3.75
C LEU A 60 4.68 -2.17 4.33
N THR A 61 5.68 -1.93 3.47
CA THR A 61 7.09 -1.86 3.89
C THR A 61 7.47 -0.51 4.51
N ARG A 62 6.59 0.49 4.47
CA ARG A 62 6.87 1.84 4.99
C ARG A 62 6.38 1.98 6.44
N LYS A 63 7.14 2.77 7.22
CA LYS A 63 6.85 3.02 8.65
C LYS A 63 5.59 3.84 8.95
N PRO A 64 5.22 4.91 8.21
CA PRO A 64 4.02 5.68 8.54
C PRO A 64 2.76 4.95 8.06
N VAL A 65 1.67 5.09 8.82
CA VAL A 65 0.35 4.52 8.48
C VAL A 65 -0.42 5.41 7.49
N TYR A 66 0.03 6.65 7.31
CA TYR A 66 -0.61 7.63 6.45
C TYR A 66 0.37 8.19 5.41
N PHE A 67 -0.12 8.31 4.18
CA PHE A 67 0.67 8.74 3.04
C PHE A 67 -0.05 9.87 2.30
N ARG A 68 0.70 10.88 1.90
CA ARG A 68 0.22 11.86 0.93
C ARG A 68 0.39 11.30 -0.47
N VAL A 69 -0.66 11.34 -1.27
CA VAL A 69 -0.65 10.94 -2.68
C VAL A 69 0.45 11.67 -3.45
N ASP A 70 0.58 12.99 -3.27
CA ASP A 70 1.58 13.81 -3.98
C ASP A 70 3.05 13.45 -3.69
N LYS A 71 3.30 12.70 -2.62
CA LYS A 71 4.65 12.26 -2.21
C LYS A 71 4.92 10.80 -2.55
N LEU A 72 3.96 10.10 -3.14
CA LEU A 72 4.14 8.76 -3.66
C LEU A 72 4.64 8.89 -5.10
N ALA A 73 5.87 8.43 -5.35
CA ALA A 73 6.47 8.41 -6.67
C ALA A 73 7.24 7.10 -6.81
N TYR A 74 6.72 6.20 -7.65
CA TYR A 74 7.29 4.88 -7.92
C TYR A 74 7.40 4.73 -9.44
N SER A 75 8.63 4.61 -9.95
CA SER A 75 8.90 4.56 -11.40
C SER A 75 8.38 3.28 -12.06
N GLU A 76 8.21 2.22 -11.28
CA GLU A 76 7.68 0.94 -11.72
C GLU A 76 6.14 0.88 -11.75
N ILE A 77 5.46 1.96 -11.36
CA ILE A 77 3.99 2.05 -11.30
C ILE A 77 3.51 3.17 -12.23
N ASP A 78 3.02 2.81 -13.42
CA ASP A 78 2.66 3.79 -14.46
C ASP A 78 1.47 4.70 -14.09
N HIS A 79 0.41 4.11 -13.54
CA HIS A 79 -0.85 4.81 -13.25
C HIS A 79 -1.16 4.78 -11.76
N LEU A 80 -0.35 5.52 -10.99
CA LEU A 80 -0.44 5.54 -9.53
C LEU A 80 -1.83 5.94 -9.01
N SER A 81 -2.50 6.92 -9.63
CA SER A 81 -3.84 7.33 -9.24
C SER A 81 -4.86 6.20 -9.41
N SER A 82 -4.86 5.53 -10.56
CA SER A 82 -5.74 4.39 -10.82
C SER A 82 -5.45 3.22 -9.87
N ALA A 83 -4.18 2.97 -9.54
CA ALA A 83 -3.80 1.96 -8.55
C ALA A 83 -4.32 2.31 -7.15
N ILE A 84 -4.32 3.59 -6.76
CA ILE A 84 -4.90 4.04 -5.49
C ILE A 84 -6.41 3.84 -5.49
N ASP A 85 -7.10 4.27 -6.55
CA ASP A 85 -8.56 4.14 -6.67
C ASP A 85 -9.01 2.69 -6.60
N GLU A 86 -8.27 1.80 -7.29
CA GLU A 86 -8.50 0.36 -7.24
C GLU A 86 -8.31 -0.19 -5.81
N LEU A 87 -7.22 0.16 -5.13
CA LEU A 87 -6.99 -0.29 -3.76
C LEU A 87 -8.04 0.23 -2.78
N VAL A 88 -8.60 1.42 -3.00
CA VAL A 88 -9.73 1.93 -2.21
C VAL A 88 -11.00 1.13 -2.50
N GLN A 89 -11.28 0.83 -3.77
CA GLN A 89 -12.42 0.02 -4.18
C GLN A 89 -12.38 -1.40 -3.59
N PHE A 90 -11.20 -2.02 -3.57
CA PHE A 90 -10.97 -3.34 -2.98
C PHE A 90 -10.79 -3.34 -1.45
N GLN A 91 -10.93 -2.17 -0.80
CA GLN A 91 -10.85 -1.96 0.65
C GLN A 91 -9.45 -2.24 1.26
N PHE A 92 -8.39 -2.10 0.47
CA PHE A 92 -7.01 -2.17 0.95
C PHE A 92 -6.47 -0.82 1.42
N LEU A 93 -7.01 0.27 0.90
CA LEU A 93 -6.70 1.64 1.32
C LEU A 93 -7.96 2.37 1.75
N GLU A 94 -7.81 3.26 2.72
CA GLU A 94 -8.85 4.19 3.14
C GLU A 94 -8.37 5.62 2.93
N LEU A 95 -9.19 6.44 2.28
CA LEU A 95 -8.89 7.86 2.14
C LEU A 95 -9.08 8.55 3.50
N ALA A 96 -8.01 9.15 4.01
CA ALA A 96 -8.05 9.80 5.32
C ALA A 96 -9.06 10.96 5.33
N VAL A 97 -10.00 10.92 6.27
CA VAL A 97 -10.95 12.02 6.50
C VAL A 97 -10.25 13.23 7.17
N PRO A 98 -10.42 14.45 6.65
CA PRO A 98 -9.71 15.65 7.12
C PRO A 98 -10.11 16.10 8.54
N SER A 99 -11.12 15.49 9.15
CA SER A 99 -11.62 15.79 10.50
C SER A 99 -10.71 15.30 11.63
N ARG A 100 -9.70 14.47 11.35
CA ARG A 100 -8.65 14.09 12.31
C ARG A 100 -7.56 15.16 12.39
N ARG A 101 -7.63 16.01 13.43
CA ARG A 101 -6.73 17.16 13.63
C ARG A 101 -5.26 16.78 13.82
N ASP A 102 -5.00 15.60 14.37
CA ASP A 102 -3.68 14.99 14.53
C ASP A 102 -3.00 14.72 13.18
N LEU A 103 -3.76 14.24 12.19
CA LEU A 103 -3.23 13.96 10.84
C LEU A 103 -2.88 15.22 10.05
N ASN A 104 -3.64 16.30 10.25
CA ASN A 104 -3.37 17.58 9.60
C ASN A 104 -1.99 18.16 10.01
N VAL A 105 -1.50 17.87 11.21
CA VAL A 105 -0.18 18.36 11.66
C VAL A 105 0.96 17.46 11.15
N LEU A 106 0.78 16.15 11.19
CA LEU A 106 1.79 15.16 10.78
C LEU A 106 1.95 15.04 9.25
N MET A 107 0.89 15.28 8.48
CA MET A 107 0.91 15.16 7.02
C MET A 107 1.18 16.47 6.29
N ARG A 108 1.32 17.61 6.98
CA ARG A 108 1.65 18.89 6.35
C ARG A 108 3.14 19.19 6.46
N SER A 109 3.70 19.80 5.43
CA SER A 109 5.04 20.36 5.52
C SER A 109 5.04 21.56 6.47
N LYS A 110 6.20 21.91 7.04
CA LYS A 110 6.36 23.12 7.88
C LYS A 110 5.84 24.40 7.21
N ALA A 111 5.92 24.49 5.89
CA ALA A 111 5.42 25.61 5.11
C ALA A 111 3.88 25.67 5.09
N GLU A 112 3.22 24.52 4.93
CA GLU A 112 1.74 24.41 4.93
C GLU A 112 1.13 24.57 6.34
N LEU A 113 1.91 24.30 7.41
CA LEU A 113 1.48 24.57 8.78
C LEU A 113 1.44 26.07 9.09
N LYS A 114 2.39 26.84 8.56
CA LYS A 114 2.40 28.30 8.70
C LYS A 114 1.26 28.96 7.93
N SER A 115 0.93 28.47 6.72
CA SER A 115 -0.17 29.05 5.93
C SER A 115 -1.56 28.78 6.51
N CYS A 116 -1.71 27.74 7.33
CA CYS A 116 -3.00 27.40 7.94
C CYS A 116 -3.17 27.95 9.38
N GLY A 117 -2.25 28.78 9.88
CA GLY A 117 -2.38 29.42 11.19
C GLY A 117 -2.30 28.46 12.39
N ALA A 118 -1.80 27.23 12.21
CA ALA A 118 -1.70 26.21 13.26
C ALA A 118 -0.48 26.40 14.19
N LEU A 119 0.38 27.38 13.91
CA LEU A 119 1.48 27.82 14.76
C LEU A 119 1.39 29.34 14.88
N GLY A 120 0.64 29.80 15.86
CA GLY A 120 0.35 31.21 16.10
C GLY A 120 -0.11 31.48 17.53
N ALA A 121 0.73 31.10 18.51
CA ALA A 121 1.02 31.81 19.75
C ALA A 121 2.12 31.02 20.49
#